data_AF-A0A4Q4M614-F1
#
_entry.id   AF-A0A4Q4M614-F1
#
_cell.length_a   1.000
_cell.length_b   1.000
_cell.length_c   1.000
_cell.angle_alpha   90.00
_cell.angle_beta   90.00
_cell.angle_gamma   90.00
#
_symmetry.space_group_name_H-M   'P 1'
#
loop_
_entity.id
_entity.type
_entity.pdbx_description
1 polymer ?
#
loop_
_entity_poly.entity_id
_entity_poly.type
_entity_poly.pdbx_seq_one_letter_code
_entity_poly.pdbx_strand_id
1 'polypeptide(L)'
;MRTKDFDRQEQIPCFLTPPWRQGPTTYIDATAQEARARHDKEHVKEDSLSIYTDGSGIEGEIGSAALCPLTQQAQSVHMGSDTESTVYAAEPQGISLALQIAQEYASRNGARRDVAIYTDNQAAV
;
A
#
# COMPACT_ATOMS: atom_id res chain seq x y z
N MET A 1 14.86 -46.55 18.47
CA MET A 1 13.49 -45.98 18.37
C MET A 1 13.63 -44.47 18.57
N ARG A 2 13.59 -43.67 17.49
CA ARG A 2 13.73 -42.20 17.56
C ARG A 2 12.33 -41.60 17.79
N THR A 3 12.06 -41.15 19.01
CA THR A 3 10.94 -40.26 19.30
C THR A 3 11.21 -38.92 18.63
N LYS A 4 10.42 -38.56 17.62
CA LYS A 4 10.45 -37.23 17.02
C LYS A 4 9.74 -36.27 17.98
N ASP A 5 10.43 -35.22 18.42
CA ASP A 5 9.87 -34.10 19.19
C ASP A 5 8.77 -33.42 18.36
N PHE A 6 7.50 -33.69 18.68
CA PHE A 6 6.35 -33.00 18.11
C PHE A 6 6.09 -31.63 18.77
N ASP A 7 6.79 -31.33 19.88
CA ASP A 7 6.55 -30.14 20.70
C ASP A 7 7.11 -28.83 20.09
N ARG A 8 7.65 -28.88 18.86
CA ARG A 8 8.17 -27.70 18.11
C ARG A 8 7.42 -27.43 16.82
N GLN A 9 6.14 -27.79 16.75
CA GLN A 9 5.32 -27.48 15.58
C GLN A 9 4.97 -25.98 15.56
N GLU A 10 5.34 -25.30 14.47
CA GLU A 10 4.98 -23.91 14.24
C GLU A 10 3.45 -23.76 14.27
N GLN A 11 2.96 -22.88 15.15
CA GLN A 11 1.55 -22.55 15.16
C GLN A 11 1.30 -21.43 14.16
N ILE A 12 0.77 -21.81 13.00
CA ILE A 12 0.31 -20.84 12.00
C ILE A 12 -1.14 -20.48 12.36
N PRO A 13 -1.44 -19.21 12.70
CA PRO A 13 -2.80 -18.81 12.95
C PRO A 13 -3.64 -19.00 11.69
N CYS A 14 -4.87 -19.50 11.86
CA CYS A 14 -5.80 -19.73 10.74
C CYS A 14 -6.10 -18.48 9.92
N PHE A 15 -5.92 -17.29 10.51
CA PHE A 15 -6.16 -16.01 9.87
C PHE A 15 -5.06 -15.00 10.23
N LEU A 16 -4.59 -14.23 9.25
CA LEU A 16 -3.64 -13.12 9.44
C LEU A 16 -4.26 -11.97 10.26
N THR A 17 -5.57 -11.78 10.14
CA THR A 17 -6.37 -10.84 10.93
C THR A 17 -7.63 -11.53 11.42
N PRO A 18 -8.28 -11.06 12.50
CA PRO A 18 -9.52 -11.65 12.96
C PRO A 18 -10.58 -11.66 11.84
N PRO A 19 -11.36 -12.74 11.67
CA PRO A 19 -12.29 -12.87 10.54
C PRO A 19 -13.42 -11.84 10.53
N TRP A 20 -13.66 -11.15 11.66
CA TRP A 20 -14.63 -10.06 11.77
C TRP A 20 -14.03 -8.66 11.52
N ARG A 21 -12.72 -8.56 11.25
CA ARG A 21 -12.09 -7.27 10.93
C ARG A 21 -12.48 -6.87 9.51
N GLN A 22 -13.11 -5.72 9.37
CA GLN A 22 -13.36 -5.12 8.06
C GLN A 22 -12.08 -4.41 7.56
N GLY A 23 -11.70 -4.69 6.32
CA GLY A 23 -10.59 -4.02 5.64
C GLY A 23 -10.95 -2.59 5.19
N PRO A 24 -10.00 -1.87 4.58
CA PRO A 24 -10.31 -0.60 3.94
C PRO A 24 -11.30 -0.81 2.79
N THR A 25 -12.06 0.23 2.46
CA THR A 25 -12.91 0.21 1.25
C THR A 25 -12.00 0.29 0.02
N THR A 26 -12.14 -0.66 -0.89
CA THR A 26 -11.37 -0.73 -2.14
C THR A 26 -12.28 -0.53 -3.35
N TYR A 27 -11.74 0.11 -4.40
CA TYR A 27 -12.44 0.36 -5.65
C TYR A 27 -11.51 0.02 -6.81
N ILE A 28 -11.95 -0.88 -7.68
CA ILE A 28 -11.30 -1.19 -8.95
C ILE A 28 -12.32 -0.88 -10.04
N ASP A 29 -12.15 0.25 -10.72
CA ASP A 29 -13.03 0.65 -11.81
C ASP A 29 -12.70 -0.16 -13.08
N ALA A 30 -13.70 -0.38 -13.94
CA ALA A 30 -13.53 -1.21 -15.13
C ALA A 30 -12.65 -0.53 -16.18
N THR A 31 -12.55 0.80 -16.16
CA THR A 31 -11.75 1.59 -17.09
C THR A 31 -10.96 2.69 -16.40
N ALA A 32 -9.84 3.08 -17.01
CA ALA A 32 -9.04 4.23 -16.55
C ALA A 32 -9.84 5.56 -16.56
N GLN A 33 -10.82 5.69 -17.46
CA GLN A 33 -11.70 6.86 -17.54
C GLN A 33 -12.64 6.94 -16.33
N GLU A 34 -13.23 5.82 -15.93
CA GLU A 34 -14.08 5.73 -14.74
C GLU A 34 -13.26 5.94 -13.47
N ALA A 35 -12.06 5.33 -13.37
CA ALA A 35 -11.14 5.55 -12.27
C ALA A 35 -10.78 7.04 -12.10
N ARG A 36 -10.47 7.72 -13.21
CA ARG A 36 -10.19 9.16 -13.21
C ARG A 36 -11.41 9.98 -12.81
N ALA A 37 -12.60 9.65 -13.34
CA ALA A 37 -13.82 10.35 -12.99
C ALA A 37 -14.17 10.23 -11.49
N ARG A 38 -13.97 9.05 -10.89
CA ARG A 38 -14.13 8.84 -9.45
C ARG A 38 -13.08 9.61 -8.67
N HIS A 39 -11.80 9.50 -9.04
CA HIS A 39 -10.71 10.27 -8.45
C HIS A 39 -11.03 11.77 -8.45
N ASP A 40 -11.41 12.35 -9.59
CA ASP A 40 -11.66 13.78 -9.70
C ASP A 40 -12.84 14.20 -8.81
N LYS A 41 -13.90 13.38 -8.73
CA LYS A 41 -15.04 13.60 -7.84
C LYS A 41 -14.66 13.52 -6.35
N GLU A 42 -13.77 12.60 -5.97
CA GLU A 42 -13.29 12.45 -4.59
C GLU A 42 -12.30 13.55 -4.21
N HIS A 43 -11.43 13.92 -5.14
CA HIS A 43 -10.39 14.94 -4.95
C HIS A 43 -10.98 16.34 -4.78
N VAL A 44 -12.02 16.69 -5.55
CA VAL A 44 -12.73 17.99 -5.45
C VAL A 44 -13.31 18.24 -4.05
N LYS A 45 -13.64 17.18 -3.30
CA LYS A 45 -14.15 17.34 -1.94
C LYS A 45 -13.06 17.79 -0.96
N GLU A 46 -11.79 17.54 -1.27
CA GLU A 46 -10.62 17.79 -0.42
C GLU A 46 -10.68 17.19 1.01
N ASP A 47 -11.62 16.28 1.26
CA ASP A 47 -11.86 15.67 2.58
C ASP A 47 -10.75 14.68 2.98
N SER A 48 -10.17 13.98 2.00
CA SER A 48 -9.21 12.90 2.22
C SER A 48 -7.77 13.30 1.90
N LEU A 49 -6.81 12.75 2.65
CA LEU A 49 -5.40 12.83 2.33
C LEU A 49 -5.11 11.94 1.12
N SER A 50 -4.97 12.56 -0.05
CA SER A 50 -4.66 11.85 -1.30
C SER A 50 -3.17 11.51 -1.36
N ILE A 51 -2.86 10.22 -1.52
CA ILE A 51 -1.49 9.69 -1.63
C ILE A 51 -1.43 8.77 -2.84
N TYR A 52 -0.42 8.94 -3.69
CA TYR A 52 -0.23 8.19 -4.92
C TYR A 52 1.00 7.30 -4.76
N THR A 53 0.91 6.05 -5.22
CA THR A 53 1.98 5.07 -5.08
C THR A 53 2.32 4.44 -6.43
N ASP A 54 3.57 4.05 -6.61
CA ASP A 54 4.02 3.37 -7.82
C ASP A 54 5.20 2.43 -7.48
N GLY A 55 5.21 1.26 -8.11
CA GLY A 55 6.31 0.32 -8.11
C GLY A 55 7.11 0.43 -9.41
N SER A 56 8.44 0.50 -9.32
CA SER A 56 9.31 0.67 -10.49
C SER A 56 10.36 -0.42 -10.60
N GLY A 57 10.69 -0.76 -11.84
CA GLY A 57 11.85 -1.57 -12.21
C GLY A 57 12.64 -0.84 -13.28
N ILE A 58 13.82 -0.32 -12.94
CA ILE A 58 14.68 0.44 -13.87
C ILE A 58 16.10 -0.08 -13.80
N GLU A 59 16.71 -0.31 -14.97
CA GLU A 59 18.10 -0.78 -15.07
C GLU A 59 18.43 -2.06 -14.25
N GLY A 60 17.45 -2.94 -14.06
CA GLY A 60 17.62 -4.17 -13.28
C GLY A 60 17.45 -3.98 -11.77
N GLU A 61 17.05 -2.79 -11.33
CA GLU A 61 16.82 -2.46 -9.92
C GLU A 61 15.33 -2.25 -9.66
N ILE A 62 14.86 -2.75 -8.52
CA ILE A 62 13.46 -2.65 -8.09
C ILE A 62 13.32 -1.61 -6.98
N GLY A 63 12.26 -0.82 -7.04
CA GLY A 63 11.96 0.16 -6.02
C GLY A 63 10.49 0.51 -5.97
N SER A 64 10.11 1.24 -4.92
CA SER A 64 8.75 1.70 -4.70
C SER A 64 8.76 3.13 -4.21
N ALA A 65 7.71 3.89 -4.52
CA ALA A 65 7.53 5.25 -4.05
C ALA A 65 6.07 5.55 -3.66
N ALA A 66 5.91 6.51 -2.75
CA ALA A 66 4.65 7.12 -2.38
C ALA A 66 4.80 8.65 -2.31
N LEU A 67 3.80 9.38 -2.80
CA LEU A 67 3.78 10.84 -2.86
C LEU A 67 2.46 11.38 -2.31
N CYS A 68 2.54 12.34 -1.38
CA CYS A 68 1.40 13.12 -0.91
C CYS A 68 1.54 14.59 -1.34
N PRO A 69 0.74 15.07 -2.32
CA PRO A 69 0.82 16.46 -2.78
C PRO A 69 0.48 17.50 -1.70
N LEU A 70 -0.43 17.19 -0.77
CA LEU A 70 -0.84 18.14 0.27
C LEU A 70 0.33 18.50 1.21
N THR A 71 1.12 17.50 1.62
CA THR A 71 2.25 17.68 2.54
C THR A 71 3.57 17.87 1.81
N GLN A 72 3.58 17.74 0.47
CA GLN A 72 4.80 17.70 -0.35
C GLN A 72 5.80 16.61 0.12
N GLN A 73 5.28 15.54 0.70
CA GLN A 73 6.07 14.43 1.21
C GLN A 73 6.16 13.32 0.17
N ALA A 74 7.39 12.87 -0.09
CA ALA A 74 7.66 11.66 -0.85
C ALA A 74 8.45 10.68 0.03
N GLN A 75 8.11 9.40 -0.05
CA GLN A 75 8.90 8.32 0.51
C GLN A 75 9.19 7.31 -0.59
N SER A 76 10.38 6.72 -0.57
CA SER A 76 10.76 5.68 -1.50
C SER A 76 11.64 4.64 -0.83
N VAL A 77 11.68 3.45 -1.40
CA VAL A 77 12.57 2.38 -0.97
C VAL A 77 13.11 1.64 -2.19
N HIS A 78 14.39 1.30 -2.11
CA HIS A 78 15.03 0.40 -3.05
C HIS A 78 14.98 -1.02 -2.48
N MET A 79 14.53 -1.98 -3.29
CA MET A 79 14.23 -3.35 -2.87
C MET A 79 15.22 -4.38 -3.40
N GLY A 80 16.38 -3.93 -3.90
CA GLY A 80 17.39 -4.77 -4.53
C GLY A 80 17.14 -4.96 -6.03
N SER A 81 17.88 -5.89 -6.61
CA SER A 81 17.83 -6.18 -8.05
C SER A 81 16.57 -6.95 -8.46
N ASP A 82 16.33 -7.07 -9.76
CA ASP A 82 15.25 -7.85 -10.38
C ASP A 82 15.36 -9.38 -10.14
N THR A 83 16.48 -9.84 -9.58
CA THR A 83 16.67 -11.21 -9.11
C THR A 83 16.31 -11.42 -7.64
N GLU A 84 16.22 -10.34 -6.87
CA GLU A 84 15.92 -10.35 -5.43
C GLU A 84 14.48 -9.93 -5.14
N SER A 85 13.94 -9.03 -5.96
CA SER A 85 12.59 -8.50 -5.83
C SER A 85 11.92 -8.37 -7.19
N THR A 86 10.66 -7.97 -7.19
CA THR A 86 9.86 -7.76 -8.41
C THR A 86 9.09 -6.46 -8.29
N VAL A 87 8.75 -5.85 -9.43
CA VAL A 87 7.81 -4.72 -9.46
C VAL A 87 6.51 -5.09 -8.74
N TYR A 88 6.02 -6.31 -8.92
CA TYR A 88 4.85 -6.82 -8.21
C TYR A 88 4.97 -6.72 -6.68
N ALA A 89 6.13 -6.99 -6.10
CA ALA A 89 6.38 -6.85 -4.66
C ALA A 89 6.55 -5.38 -4.23
N ALA A 90 6.98 -4.51 -5.14
CA ALA A 90 7.15 -3.08 -4.89
C ALA A 90 5.82 -2.31 -4.75
N GLU A 91 4.75 -2.86 -5.29
CA GLU A 91 3.44 -2.21 -5.34
C GLU A 91 2.75 -2.20 -3.97
N PRO A 92 2.61 -3.32 -3.25
CA PRO A 92 2.15 -3.30 -1.85
C PRO A 92 3.14 -2.58 -0.93
N GLN A 93 4.43 -2.54 -1.27
CA GLN A 93 5.40 -1.72 -0.54
C GLN A 93 5.08 -0.22 -0.69
N GLY A 94 4.57 0.21 -1.85
CA GLY A 94 4.12 1.59 -2.08
C GLY A 94 2.96 1.96 -1.16
N ILE A 95 2.00 1.05 -1.00
CA ILE A 95 0.89 1.20 -0.03
C ILE A 95 1.42 1.32 1.40
N SER A 96 2.42 0.52 1.77
CA SER A 96 3.06 0.63 3.09
C SER A 96 3.69 2.01 3.31
N LEU A 97 4.40 2.56 2.32
CA LEU A 97 4.95 3.91 2.37
C LEU A 97 3.84 4.98 2.48
N ALA A 98 2.75 4.82 1.73
CA ALA A 98 1.59 5.72 1.83
C ALA A 98 0.98 5.73 3.24
N LEU A 99 0.86 4.56 3.88
CA LEU A 99 0.39 4.44 5.26
C LEU A 99 1.36 5.08 6.26
N GLN A 100 2.67 5.06 6.01
CA GLN A 100 3.66 5.76 6.84
C GLN A 100 3.49 7.28 6.73
N ILE A 101 3.34 7.82 5.52
CA ILE A 101 3.03 9.24 5.29
C ILE A 101 1.74 9.64 6.03
N ALA A 102 0.69 8.83 5.93
CA ALA A 102 -0.59 9.10 6.60
C ALA A 102 -0.45 9.09 8.14
N GLN A 103 0.29 8.14 8.71
CA GLN A 103 0.56 8.08 10.15
C GLN A 103 1.35 9.29 10.63
N GLU A 104 2.38 9.71 9.89
CA GLU A 104 3.14 10.91 10.21
C GLU A 104 2.26 12.17 10.16
N TYR A 105 1.40 12.30 9.14
CA TYR A 105 0.44 13.40 9.05
C TYR A 105 -0.51 13.44 10.26
N ALA A 106 -1.07 12.30 10.64
CA ALA A 106 -1.94 12.19 11.81
C ALA A 106 -1.20 12.53 13.12
N SER A 107 0.06 12.07 13.27
CA SER A 107 0.89 12.35 14.45
C SER A 107 1.18 13.84 14.66
N ARG A 108 1.16 14.63 13.57
CA ARG A 108 1.34 16.08 13.56
C ARG A 108 0.01 16.85 13.66
N ASN A 109 -1.07 16.17 14.06
CA ASN A 109 -2.42 16.72 14.16
C ASN A 109 -2.96 17.27 12.83
N GLY A 110 -2.68 16.56 11.73
CA GLY A 110 -3.26 16.85 10.43
C GLY A 110 -4.80 16.92 10.46
N ALA A 111 -5.36 17.85 9.69
CA ALA A 111 -6.80 18.14 9.70
C ALA A 111 -7.64 17.08 8.98
N ARG A 112 -7.11 16.45 7.91
CA ARG A 112 -7.82 15.42 7.14
C ARG A 112 -7.90 14.12 7.94
N ARG A 113 -9.11 13.55 8.04
CA ARG A 113 -9.40 12.34 8.82
C ARG A 113 -9.45 11.07 7.97
N ASP A 114 -9.73 11.23 6.69
CA ASP A 114 -9.76 10.14 5.73
C ASP A 114 -8.48 10.11 4.90
N VAL A 115 -8.10 8.93 4.41
CA VAL A 115 -6.93 8.72 3.56
C VAL A 115 -7.38 7.99 2.30
N ALA A 116 -6.99 8.51 1.14
CA ALA A 116 -7.22 7.88 -0.15
C ALA A 116 -5.87 7.54 -0.76
N ILE A 117 -5.62 6.24 -0.97
CA ILE A 117 -4.40 5.73 -1.60
C ILE A 117 -4.75 5.32 -3.03
N TYR A 118 -3.97 5.80 -3.99
CA TYR A 118 -4.15 5.52 -5.42
C TYR A 118 -2.94 4.74 -5.95
N THR A 119 -3.21 3.60 -6.56
CA THR A 119 -2.27 2.75 -7.31
C THR A 119 -2.96 2.32 -8.61
N ASP A 120 -2.19 2.14 -9.68
CA ASP A 120 -2.68 1.56 -10.94
C ASP A 120 -2.54 0.03 -10.97
N ASN A 121 -1.94 -0.58 -9.94
CA ASN A 121 -1.78 -2.01 -9.84
C ASN A 121 -2.95 -2.68 -9.11
N GLN A 122 -3.86 -3.24 -9.89
CA GLN A 122 -5.02 -3.99 -9.38
C GLN A 122 -4.63 -5.12 -8.43
N ALA A 123 -3.47 -5.76 -8.59
CA ALA A 123 -3.08 -6.87 -7.73
C ALA A 123 -2.65 -6.44 -6.32
N ALA A 124 -2.41 -5.14 -6.11
CA ALA A 124 -2.13 -4.56 -4.80
C ALA A 124 -3.41 -4.14 -4.05
N VAL A 125 -4.58 -4.17 -4.71
CA VAL A 125 -5.89 -3.71 -4.21
C VAL A 125 -6.84 -4.88 -4.01
#